data_AF-A0A1G5ZBG3-F1
#
_entry.id   AF-A0A1G5ZBG3-F1
#
_cell.length_a   1.000
_cell.length_b   1.000
_cell.length_c   1.000
_cell.angle_alpha   90.00
_cell.angle_beta   90.00
_cell.angle_gamma   90.00
#
_symmetry.space_group_name_H-M   'P 1'
#
loop_
_entity.id
_entity.type
_entity.pdbx_description
1 polymer ?
#
loop_
_entity_poly.entity_id
_entity_poly.type
_entity_poly.pdbx_seq_one_letter_code
_entity_poly.pdbx_strand_id
1 'polypeptide(L)' 'MKKLSLEMLKLSSEEVLERSQMKSVIGGGRFRCTCYNSVGSWTGNYSDKATAEAQGGGDCASGIAQCYEIIQ' A
#
# COMPACT_ATOMS: atom_id res chain seq x y z
N MET A 1 0.04 -42.79 4.54
CA MET A 1 -0.32 -41.41 4.15
C MET A 1 -1.52 -40.99 4.98
N LYS A 2 -1.36 -40.04 5.91
CA LYS A 2 -2.46 -39.56 6.75
C LYS A 2 -3.34 -38.64 5.89
N LYS A 3 -4.60 -39.01 5.69
CA LYS A 3 -5.60 -38.17 5.00
C LYS A 3 -5.79 -36.89 5.82
N LEU A 4 -5.41 -35.74 5.27
CA LEU A 4 -5.73 -34.44 5.86
C LEU A 4 -7.23 -34.20 5.69
N SER A 5 -7.95 -34.15 6.80
CA SER A 5 -9.37 -33.79 6.85
C SER A 5 -9.54 -32.34 6.41
N LEU A 6 -10.20 -32.12 5.27
CA LEU A 6 -10.51 -30.81 4.67
C LEU A 6 -11.39 -29.89 5.55
N GLU A 7 -11.83 -30.36 6.71
CA GLU A 7 -12.69 -29.61 7.63
C GLU A 7 -11.97 -28.46 8.36
N MET A 8 -10.63 -28.48 8.42
CA MET A 8 -9.82 -27.38 8.98
C MET A 8 -9.56 -26.21 8.02
N LEU A 9 -10.08 -26.25 6.79
CA LEU A 9 -9.96 -25.15 5.82
C LEU A 9 -11.27 -24.36 5.63
N LYS A 10 -12.26 -24.59 6.48
CA LYS A 10 -13.45 -23.73 6.54
C LYS A 10 -13.17 -22.58 7.50
N LEU A 11 -12.65 -21.48 6.96
CA LEU A 11 -12.67 -20.19 7.64
C LEU A 11 -14.12 -19.90 8.02
N SER A 12 -14.42 -19.74 9.31
CA SER A 12 -15.74 -19.28 9.71
C SER A 12 -15.91 -17.82 9.26
N SER A 13 -17.13 -17.36 9.01
CA SER A 13 -17.38 -16.02 8.48
C SER A 13 -16.84 -14.89 9.38
N GLU A 14 -16.48 -15.19 10.63
CA GLU A 14 -15.86 -14.31 11.62
C GLU A 14 -14.34 -14.16 11.44
N GLU A 15 -13.71 -15.02 10.64
CA GLU A 15 -12.28 -14.98 10.30
C GLU A 15 -11.99 -14.20 8.99
N VAL A 16 -13.04 -13.63 8.38
CA VAL A 16 -12.89 -12.77 7.20
C VAL A 16 -12.57 -11.36 7.68
N LEU A 17 -11.29 -10.99 7.63
CA LEU A 17 -10.84 -9.62 7.91
C LEU A 17 -11.65 -8.61 7.08
N GLU A 18 -12.21 -7.61 7.76
CA GLU A 18 -12.86 -6.51 7.04
C GLU A 18 -11.85 -5.73 6.19
N ARG A 19 -12.30 -5.06 5.12
CA ARG A 19 -11.41 -4.25 4.25
C ARG A 19 -10.54 -3.24 5.00
N SER A 20 -11.10 -2.65 6.06
CA SER A 20 -10.40 -1.75 6.97
C SER A 20 -9.25 -2.44 7.72
N GLN A 21 -9.49 -3.66 8.22
CA GLN A 21 -8.48 -4.49 8.89
C GLN A 21 -7.45 -5.05 7.89
N MET A 22 -7.89 -5.41 6.69
CA MET A 22 -6.98 -5.79 5.60
C MET A 22 -6.07 -4.64 5.19
N LYS A 23 -6.52 -3.37 5.24
CA LYS A 23 -5.64 -2.20 5.03
C LYS A 23 -4.52 -2.14 6.07
N SER A 24 -4.83 -2.45 7.34
CA SER A 24 -3.83 -2.54 8.41
C SER A 24 -2.89 -3.74 8.27
N VAL A 25 -3.36 -4.87 7.74
CA VAL A 25 -2.58 -6.11 7.58
C VAL A 25 -1.71 -6.11 6.32
N ILE A 26 -2.25 -5.67 5.18
CA ILE A 26 -1.53 -5.60 3.90
C ILE A 26 -0.61 -4.36 3.87
N GLY A 27 -0.99 -3.31 4.61
CA GLY A 27 -0.36 -2.01 4.51
C GLY A 27 -0.70 -1.33 3.17
N GLY A 28 -0.74 -0.02 3.19
CA GLY A 28 -0.83 0.77 1.98
C GLY A 28 -1.96 1.77 1.91
N GLY A 29 -1.70 2.83 1.19
CA GLY A 29 -2.57 3.97 1.01
C GLY A 29 -2.40 4.56 -0.37
N ARG A 30 -3.33 5.44 -0.73
CA ARG A 30 -3.20 6.27 -1.90
C ARG A 30 -2.39 7.49 -1.49
N PHE A 31 -1.31 7.79 -2.19
CA PHE A 31 -0.45 8.93 -1.90
C PHE A 31 -0.47 9.91 -3.06
N ARG A 32 -0.47 11.20 -2.72
CA ARG A 32 -0.18 12.26 -3.67
C ARG A 32 1.28 12.67 -3.51
N CYS A 33 2.01 12.65 -4.61
CA CYS A 33 3.44 12.95 -4.66
C CYS A 33 3.71 14.17 -5.51
N THR A 34 4.75 14.92 -5.14
CA THR A 34 5.22 16.11 -5.86
C THR A 34 6.75 16.10 -5.85
N CYS A 35 7.37 16.49 -6.96
CA CYS A 35 8.82 16.64 -7.00
C CYS A 35 9.24 17.97 -6.34
N TYR A 36 9.93 17.88 -5.21
CA TYR A 36 10.54 19.05 -4.57
C TYR A 36 11.81 19.46 -5.33
N ASN A 37 11.98 20.77 -5.56
CA ASN A 37 13.03 21.36 -6.42
C ASN A 37 13.02 20.88 -7.88
N SER A 38 11.90 20.37 -8.37
CA SER A 38 11.75 19.97 -9.77
C SER A 38 10.29 20.08 -10.22
N VAL A 39 9.98 19.52 -11.37
CA VAL A 39 8.63 19.52 -11.96
C VAL A 39 8.04 18.11 -11.94
N GLY A 40 6.76 18.00 -11.61
CA GLY A 40 6.04 16.74 -11.62
C GLY A 40 5.16 16.56 -10.38
N SER A 41 3.98 16.01 -10.60
CA SER A 41 3.09 15.57 -9.53
C SER A 41 2.22 14.43 -10.03
N TRP A 42 1.94 13.46 -9.17
CA TRP A 42 1.13 12.31 -9.50
C TRP A 42 0.44 11.75 -8.27
N THR A 43 -0.32 10.69 -8.47
CA THR A 43 -0.96 9.94 -7.39
C THR A 43 -0.73 8.46 -7.64
N GLY A 44 -0.29 7.74 -6.62
CA GLY A 44 0.00 6.31 -6.69
C GLY A 44 -0.50 5.58 -5.46
N ASN A 45 -0.55 4.25 -5.52
CA ASN A 45 -0.80 3.41 -4.37
C ASN A 45 0.52 2.82 -3.90
N TYR A 46 0.87 3.03 -2.63
CA TYR A 46 2.12 2.59 -2.04
C TYR A 46 1.84 1.95 -0.68
N SER A 47 2.72 1.06 -0.23
CA SER A 47 2.61 0.39 1.08
C SER A 47 2.70 1.36 2.26
N ASP A 48 3.45 2.45 2.10
CA ASP A 48 3.71 3.45 3.12
C ASP A 48 4.36 4.69 2.49
N LYS A 49 4.50 5.77 3.27
CA LYS A 49 5.09 7.03 2.81
C LYS A 49 6.55 6.87 2.37
N ALA A 50 7.36 6.13 3.10
CA ALA A 50 8.79 5.99 2.80
C ALA A 50 8.99 5.27 1.47
N THR A 51 8.21 4.22 1.22
CA THR A 51 8.16 3.52 -0.07
C THR A 51 7.69 4.45 -1.19
N ALA A 52 6.68 5.30 -0.96
CA ALA A 52 6.20 6.27 -1.93
C ALA A 52 7.28 7.29 -2.33
N GLU A 53 8.02 7.83 -1.36
CA GLU A 53 9.10 8.80 -1.62
C GLU A 53 10.33 8.15 -2.27
N ALA A 54 10.69 6.94 -1.85
CA ALA A 54 11.82 6.19 -2.41
C ALA A 54 11.57 5.76 -3.87
N GLN A 55 10.40 5.19 -4.16
CA GLN A 55 10.03 4.80 -5.53
C GLN A 55 9.75 6.04 -6.40
N GLY A 56 9.05 7.02 -5.83
CA GLY A 56 8.71 8.27 -6.50
C GLY A 56 9.92 9.12 -6.89
N GLY A 57 11.06 8.97 -6.21
CA GLY A 57 12.29 9.66 -6.57
C GLY A 57 12.75 9.38 -8.00
N GLY A 58 12.43 8.20 -8.55
CA GLY A 58 12.72 7.86 -9.95
C GLY A 58 11.80 8.55 -10.97
N ASP A 59 10.63 9.02 -10.55
CA ASP A 59 9.68 9.74 -11.40
C ASP A 59 10.01 11.24 -11.50
N CYS A 60 10.87 11.72 -10.61
CA CYS A 60 11.37 13.09 -10.64
C CYS A 60 12.59 13.19 -11.56
N ALA A 61 12.51 14.02 -12.61
CA ALA A 61 13.63 14.28 -13.52
C ALA A 61 14.89 14.79 -12.77
N SER A 62 14.67 15.50 -11.67
CA SER A 62 15.67 15.90 -10.69
C SER A 62 14.98 16.11 -9.33
N GLY A 63 15.74 16.19 -8.23
CA GLY A 63 15.15 16.47 -6.91
C GLY A 63 14.60 15.22 -6.19
N ILE A 64 13.70 15.42 -5.25
CA ILE A 64 13.20 14.38 -4.33
C ILE A 64 11.68 14.34 -4.40
N ALA A 65 11.09 13.13 -4.45
CA ALA A 65 9.65 12.97 -4.30
C ALA A 65 9.23 13.21 -2.86
N GLN A 66 8.29 14.12 -2.65
CA GLN A 66 7.61 14.32 -1.37
C GLN A 66 6.17 13.83 -1.51
N CYS A 67 5.79 12.87 -0.66
CA CYS A 67 4.51 12.18 -0.75
C CYS A 67 3.71 12.30 0.54
N TYR A 68 2.39 12.45 0.43
CA TYR A 68 1.47 12.42 1.56
C TYR A 68 0.27 11.51 1.26
N GLU A 69 -0.17 10.75 2.26
CA GLU A 69 -1.33 9.89 2.13
C GLU A 69 -2.58 10.77 1.95
N ILE A 70 -3.41 10.43 0.97
CA ILE A 70 -4.72 11.04 0.77
C ILE A 70 -5.78 10.06 1.21
N ILE A 71 -6.55 10.47 2.21
CA ILE A 71 -7.73 9.75 2.67
C ILE A 71 -8.84 10.04 1.64
N GLN A 72 -9.38 8.99 1.02
CA GLN A 72 -10.57 9.10 0.16
C GLN A 72 -11.83 9.10 1.02
#